data_AF-A0A397TX16-F1
#
_entry.id   AF-A0A397TX16-F1
#
_cell.length_a   1.000
_cell.length_b   1.000
_cell.length_c   1.000
_cell.angle_alpha   90.00
_cell.angle_beta   90.00
_cell.angle_gamma   90.00
#
_symmetry.space_group_name_H-M   'P 1'
#
loop_
_entity.id
_entity.type
_entity.pdbx_description
1 polymer ?
#
loop_
_entity_poly.entity_id
_entity_poly.type
_entity_poly.pdbx_seq_one_letter_code
_entity_poly.pdbx_strand_id
1 'polypeptide(L)'
;MVIINYSENSFLPRFYCESGSCSSIKPDPTTAISTVYKEIFNTQTRYSGFLALGWTDESIIEQLLTDVSFVPIFSSLGEYKIFVSGIGSSSNAEWNHGVLGYKSSLLRNVNGTSILYFSTIEDDFCAVEVHKDFEIKNRIEGSSPNEVWQKLNIQKYTGFQLFGLDDSDVQSLIRQHHVPTCLPKNWSNYALMKFLFDYHLKRRTLADINWHSLFLKWQESQTNIVELYSSLGDIYPPDYQFSDREISAWRAMLRASGCQNITPWAPEESKYQLWTKNALHENDRAILQQLYNLGFLNSSPSYVPNKTRIFWQCFNKALADNKKTKDGKRRILSVIANDFSYSELKTNLGASTIWVMPRENQTSIINLYDLSLVFFWHHPFISLLMSRSPI
;
A
#
# COMPACT_ATOMS: atom_id res chain seq x y z
N MET A 1 -10.14 -9.90 39.71
CA MET A 1 -8.70 -10.27 39.78
C MET A 1 -7.99 -9.52 38.68
N VAL A 2 -6.92 -8.80 38.99
CA VAL A 2 -6.17 -7.96 38.05
C VAL A 2 -4.73 -8.45 38.02
N ILE A 3 -4.10 -8.49 36.84
CA ILE A 3 -2.67 -8.76 36.75
C ILE A 3 -1.96 -7.43 36.93
N ILE A 4 -1.11 -7.31 37.95
CA ILE A 4 -0.40 -6.07 38.26
C ILE A 4 1.09 -6.32 38.06
N ASN A 5 1.73 -5.46 37.27
CA ASN A 5 3.18 -5.43 37.18
C ASN A 5 3.73 -4.63 38.38
N TYR A 6 4.34 -5.31 39.35
CA TYR A 6 4.83 -4.67 40.58
C TYR A 6 6.31 -4.30 40.44
N SER A 7 6.64 -3.04 40.71
CA SER A 7 7.90 -2.40 40.31
C SER A 7 9.17 -2.82 41.08
N GLU A 8 9.06 -3.60 42.16
CA GLU A 8 10.22 -3.93 43.01
C GLU A 8 10.95 -5.25 42.66
N ASN A 9 10.48 -6.01 41.67
CA ASN A 9 11.22 -7.12 41.05
C ASN A 9 10.67 -7.39 39.64
N SER A 10 11.20 -6.67 38.66
CA SER A 10 10.58 -6.28 37.39
C SER A 10 10.42 -7.38 36.31
N PHE A 11 10.53 -8.67 36.63
CA PHE A 11 10.56 -9.72 35.59
C PHE A 11 9.52 -10.82 35.75
N LEU A 12 8.84 -10.93 36.89
CA LEU A 12 7.81 -11.96 37.10
C LEU A 12 6.44 -11.31 37.29
N PRO A 13 5.45 -11.58 36.42
CA PRO A 13 4.10 -11.07 36.60
C PRO A 13 3.54 -11.57 37.94
N ARG A 14 2.85 -10.69 38.66
CA ARG A 14 2.16 -11.03 39.91
C ARG A 14 0.66 -10.87 39.74
N PHE A 15 -0.07 -11.73 40.44
CA PHE A 15 -1.52 -11.79 40.40
C PHE A 15 -2.10 -11.07 41.61
N TYR A 16 -2.98 -10.10 41.36
CA TYR A 16 -3.70 -9.37 42.39
C TYR A 16 -5.15 -9.83 42.46
N CYS A 17 -5.54 -10.28 43.65
CA CYS A 17 -6.91 -10.60 43.99
C CYS A 17 -7.40 -9.59 45.04
N GLU A 18 -8.62 -9.08 44.86
CA GLU A 18 -9.28 -8.16 45.78
C GLU A 18 -10.74 -8.55 45.88
N SER A 19 -11.28 -8.50 47.09
CA SER A 19 -12.71 -8.67 47.36
C SER A 19 -13.06 -7.91 48.65
N GLY A 20 -13.79 -6.81 48.51
CA GLY A 20 -14.10 -5.92 49.63
C GLY A 20 -12.83 -5.30 50.22
N SER A 21 -12.61 -5.48 51.53
CA SER A 21 -11.41 -4.97 52.23
C SER A 21 -10.21 -5.92 52.19
N CYS A 22 -10.36 -7.12 51.64
CA CYS A 22 -9.30 -8.12 51.58
C CYS A 22 -8.61 -8.07 50.22
N SER A 23 -7.28 -8.08 50.21
CA SER A 23 -6.50 -8.12 48.97
C SER A 23 -5.21 -8.91 49.13
N SER A 24 -4.73 -9.49 48.03
CA SER A 24 -3.51 -10.30 48.03
C SER A 24 -2.80 -10.20 46.69
N ILE A 25 -1.47 -10.07 46.75
CA ILE A 25 -0.56 -10.12 45.61
C ILE A 25 0.32 -11.37 45.74
N LYS A 26 0.22 -12.30 44.78
CA LYS A 26 0.98 -13.57 44.80
C LYS A 26 1.55 -13.89 43.41
N PRO A 27 2.59 -14.76 43.31
CA PRO A 27 3.20 -15.13 42.04
C PRO A 27 2.32 -16.04 41.16
N ASP A 28 1.29 -16.67 41.72
CA ASP A 28 0.35 -17.51 40.99
C ASP A 28 -1.11 -17.15 41.35
N PRO A 29 -2.05 -17.37 40.41
CA PRO A 29 -3.42 -16.93 40.60
C PRO A 29 -4.15 -17.74 41.69
N THR A 30 -3.81 -19.02 41.84
CA THR A 30 -4.45 -19.91 42.81
C THR A 30 -4.14 -19.44 44.23
N THR A 31 -2.89 -19.12 44.53
CA THR A 31 -2.46 -18.64 45.84
C THR A 31 -3.02 -17.25 46.11
N ALA A 32 -3.09 -16.37 45.11
CA ALA A 32 -3.69 -15.05 45.26
C ALA A 32 -5.15 -15.14 45.73
N ILE A 33 -5.96 -15.95 45.02
CA ILE A 33 -7.37 -16.17 45.35
C ILE A 33 -7.53 -16.91 46.68
N SER A 34 -6.75 -17.96 46.90
CA SER A 34 -6.82 -18.76 48.14
C SER A 34 -6.52 -17.93 49.38
N THR A 35 -5.62 -16.94 49.27
CA THR A 35 -5.29 -16.03 50.37
C THR A 35 -6.50 -15.15 50.73
N VAL A 36 -7.08 -14.46 49.75
CA VAL A 36 -8.27 -13.60 49.97
C VAL A 36 -9.47 -14.43 50.45
N TYR A 37 -9.68 -15.60 49.85
CA TYR A 37 -10.77 -16.51 50.24
C TYR A 37 -10.63 -16.98 51.69
N LYS A 38 -9.40 -17.30 52.12
CA LYS A 38 -9.12 -17.69 53.51
C LYS A 38 -9.33 -16.54 54.49
N GLU A 39 -9.00 -15.31 54.12
CA GLU A 39 -9.26 -14.15 54.98
C GLU A 39 -10.75 -13.89 55.18
N ILE A 40 -11.56 -14.05 54.13
CA ILE A 40 -13.00 -13.78 54.19
C ILE A 40 -13.77 -14.91 54.87
N PHE A 41 -13.46 -16.16 54.54
CA PHE A 41 -14.27 -17.32 54.93
C PHE A 41 -13.58 -18.24 55.94
N ASN A 42 -12.35 -17.95 56.35
CA ASN A 42 -11.53 -18.76 57.26
C ASN A 42 -11.37 -20.23 56.80
N THR A 43 -11.40 -20.47 55.49
CA THR A 43 -11.26 -21.80 54.85
C THR A 43 -10.47 -21.70 53.55
N GLN A 44 -10.00 -22.82 52.99
CA GLN A 44 -9.34 -22.82 51.68
C GLN A 44 -10.36 -22.99 50.55
N THR A 45 -10.14 -22.30 49.43
CA THR A 45 -10.91 -22.52 48.20
C THR A 45 -10.56 -23.88 47.59
N ARG A 46 -11.55 -24.50 46.92
CA ARG A 46 -11.36 -25.75 46.17
C ARG A 46 -11.05 -25.51 44.68
N TYR A 47 -11.16 -24.27 44.22
CA TYR A 47 -10.98 -23.90 42.81
C TYR A 47 -9.54 -23.45 42.55
N SER A 48 -8.97 -23.89 41.43
CA SER A 48 -7.70 -23.34 40.95
C SER A 48 -7.90 -21.90 40.49
N GLY A 49 -6.84 -21.09 40.53
CA GLY A 49 -6.91 -19.72 40.05
C GLY A 49 -7.24 -19.63 38.56
N PHE A 50 -6.78 -20.58 37.76
CA PHE A 50 -7.10 -20.66 36.33
C PHE A 50 -8.57 -20.96 36.07
N LEU A 51 -9.17 -21.87 36.85
CA LEU A 51 -10.60 -22.15 36.80
C LEU A 51 -11.42 -20.91 37.18
N ALA A 52 -11.02 -20.21 38.25
CA ALA A 52 -11.68 -18.99 38.69
C ALA A 52 -11.57 -17.83 37.70
N LEU A 53 -10.50 -17.80 36.89
CA LEU A 53 -10.29 -16.83 35.82
C LEU A 53 -11.03 -17.18 34.52
N GLY A 54 -11.68 -18.35 34.45
CA GLY A 54 -12.34 -18.81 33.23
C GLY A 54 -11.37 -19.23 32.12
N TRP A 55 -10.08 -19.41 32.42
CA TRP A 55 -9.05 -19.78 31.43
C TRP A 55 -9.11 -21.24 30.96
N THR A 56 -10.11 -21.98 31.44
CA THR A 56 -10.43 -23.33 30.97
C THR A 56 -11.74 -23.38 30.19
N ASP A 57 -12.43 -22.23 30.05
CA ASP A 57 -13.70 -22.12 29.33
C ASP A 57 -13.41 -21.67 27.89
N GLU A 58 -13.75 -22.50 26.91
CA GLU A 58 -13.50 -22.23 25.49
C GLU A 58 -14.16 -20.94 25.02
N SER A 59 -15.37 -20.62 25.51
CA SER A 59 -16.08 -19.41 25.10
C SER A 59 -15.40 -18.13 25.59
N ILE A 60 -14.82 -18.18 26.81
CA ILE A 60 -14.04 -17.07 27.37
C ILE A 60 -12.72 -16.93 26.61
N ILE A 61 -12.05 -18.04 26.30
CA ILE A 61 -10.80 -18.04 25.53
C ILE A 61 -11.03 -17.45 24.13
N GLU A 62 -12.08 -17.87 23.41
CA GLU A 62 -12.42 -17.35 22.09
C GLU A 62 -12.68 -15.83 22.11
N GLN A 63 -13.42 -15.35 23.11
CA GLN A 63 -13.64 -13.91 23.29
C GLN A 63 -12.33 -13.15 23.55
N LEU A 64 -11.45 -13.69 24.41
CA LEU A 64 -10.15 -13.09 24.70
C LEU A 64 -9.22 -13.06 23.47
N LEU A 65 -9.41 -13.97 22.53
CA LEU A 65 -8.62 -14.07 21.29
C LEU A 65 -9.19 -13.24 20.12
N THR A 66 -10.40 -12.67 20.24
CA THR A 66 -11.13 -12.08 19.10
C THR A 66 -10.38 -10.95 18.38
N ASP A 67 -9.53 -10.19 19.07
CA ASP A 67 -8.71 -9.09 18.51
C ASP A 67 -7.18 -9.34 18.64
N VAL A 68 -6.77 -10.57 18.95
CA VAL A 68 -5.35 -10.93 19.06
C VAL A 68 -4.82 -11.30 17.67
N SER A 69 -3.87 -10.52 17.16
CA SER A 69 -3.30 -10.74 15.82
C SER A 69 -2.37 -11.95 15.72
N PHE A 70 -1.79 -12.39 16.83
CA PHE A 70 -0.89 -13.54 16.91
C PHE A 70 -0.85 -14.10 18.34
N VAL A 71 -0.93 -15.42 18.46
CA VAL A 71 -0.74 -16.13 19.73
C VAL A 71 0.61 -16.83 19.70
N PRO A 72 1.52 -16.57 20.66
CA PRO A 72 2.79 -17.27 20.74
C PRO A 72 2.63 -18.78 20.82
N ILE A 73 3.52 -19.51 20.13
CA ILE A 73 3.50 -20.97 20.10
C ILE A 73 4.84 -21.56 20.52
N PHE A 74 4.81 -22.84 20.89
CA PHE A 74 6.01 -23.62 21.17
C PHE A 74 6.23 -24.64 20.05
N SER A 75 7.46 -24.69 19.55
CA SER A 75 7.96 -25.75 18.68
C SER A 75 8.99 -26.59 19.42
N SER A 76 9.04 -27.88 19.13
CA SER A 76 10.02 -28.81 19.71
C SER A 76 11.07 -29.19 18.69
N LEU A 77 12.35 -28.98 19.01
CA LEU A 77 13.49 -29.37 18.20
C LEU A 77 14.40 -30.29 19.01
N GLY A 78 14.12 -31.59 18.95
CA GLY A 78 14.81 -32.59 19.75
C GLY A 78 14.66 -32.32 21.25
N GLU A 79 15.75 -31.87 21.88
CA GLU A 79 15.81 -31.55 23.31
C GLU A 79 15.39 -30.11 23.61
N TYR A 80 15.35 -29.26 22.58
CA TYR A 80 15.08 -27.84 22.71
C TYR A 80 13.59 -27.55 22.55
N LYS A 81 13.09 -26.64 23.38
CA LYS A 81 11.81 -25.97 23.18
C LYS A 81 12.06 -24.57 22.66
N ILE A 82 11.51 -24.28 21.49
CA ILE A 82 11.59 -22.98 20.83
C ILE A 82 10.26 -22.28 21.07
N PHE A 83 10.30 -21.10 21.66
CA PHE A 83 9.14 -20.24 21.88
C PHE A 83 9.10 -19.17 20.80
N VAL A 84 8.11 -19.23 19.91
CA VAL A 84 7.90 -18.25 18.84
C VAL A 84 6.95 -17.19 19.37
N SER A 85 7.46 -15.97 19.51
CA SER A 85 6.79 -14.84 20.16
C SER A 85 6.33 -13.76 19.18
N GLY A 86 6.78 -13.83 17.92
CA GLY A 86 6.34 -12.93 16.87
C GLY A 86 6.52 -13.55 15.49
N ILE A 87 5.51 -13.35 14.65
CA ILE A 87 5.54 -13.61 13.21
C ILE A 87 5.10 -12.30 12.57
N GLY A 88 6.02 -11.52 12.01
CA GLY A 88 5.64 -10.43 11.12
C GLY A 88 5.55 -10.80 9.64
N SER A 89 5.70 -9.82 8.76
CA SER A 89 5.37 -9.95 7.33
C SER A 89 6.38 -9.16 6.52
N SER A 90 7.15 -9.82 5.64
CA SER A 90 8.01 -9.12 4.68
C SER A 90 7.43 -9.16 3.27
N SER A 91 7.73 -8.13 2.49
CA SER A 91 7.55 -8.09 1.05
C SER A 91 8.76 -8.60 0.26
N ASN A 92 9.85 -9.01 0.93
CA ASN A 92 11.09 -9.41 0.26
C ASN A 92 11.03 -10.86 -0.25
N ALA A 93 11.09 -11.02 -1.57
CA ALA A 93 10.99 -12.30 -2.27
C ALA A 93 12.23 -13.20 -2.10
N GLU A 94 13.38 -12.65 -1.70
CA GLU A 94 14.65 -13.40 -1.64
C GLU A 94 14.74 -14.35 -0.43
N TRP A 95 13.87 -14.20 0.55
CA TRP A 95 13.95 -14.91 1.84
C TRP A 95 12.96 -16.08 1.99
N ASN A 96 12.46 -16.67 0.89
CA ASN A 96 11.42 -17.70 0.94
C ASN A 96 10.24 -17.28 1.85
N HIS A 97 9.69 -16.08 1.66
CA HIS A 97 8.62 -15.54 2.52
C HIS A 97 9.06 -15.24 3.97
N GLY A 98 10.34 -14.87 4.15
CA GLY A 98 10.93 -14.50 5.43
C GLY A 98 10.16 -13.39 6.13
N VAL A 99 9.92 -13.59 7.41
CA VAL A 99 8.98 -12.81 8.21
C VAL A 99 9.73 -11.67 8.87
N LEU A 100 9.68 -10.47 8.29
CA LEU A 100 10.16 -9.24 8.94
C LEU A 100 9.49 -9.13 10.32
N GLY A 101 10.25 -9.00 11.40
CA GLY A 101 9.71 -8.98 12.75
C GLY A 101 9.43 -10.36 13.35
N TYR A 102 9.96 -11.44 12.73
CA TYR A 102 10.01 -12.76 13.36
C TYR A 102 10.81 -12.70 14.65
N LYS A 103 10.27 -13.31 15.71
CA LYS A 103 10.94 -13.42 17.00
C LYS A 103 10.74 -14.80 17.58
N SER A 104 11.83 -15.47 17.90
CA SER A 104 11.79 -16.72 18.64
C SER A 104 12.84 -16.76 19.73
N SER A 105 12.68 -17.69 20.66
CA SER A 105 13.64 -17.87 21.73
C SER A 105 13.84 -19.33 22.07
N LEU A 106 15.07 -19.68 22.43
CA LEU A 106 15.48 -21.03 22.78
C LEU A 106 16.23 -20.97 24.11
N LEU A 107 15.80 -21.80 25.06
CA LEU A 107 16.48 -21.93 26.35
C LEU A 107 17.42 -23.13 26.32
N ARG A 108 18.65 -22.94 26.79
CA ARG A 108 19.64 -24.01 26.93
C ARG A 108 20.29 -23.97 28.30
N ASN A 109 20.37 -25.12 28.96
CA ASN A 109 21.11 -25.28 30.21
C ASN A 109 22.50 -25.84 29.91
N VAL A 110 23.56 -25.10 30.27
CA VAL A 110 24.95 -25.50 30.12
C VAL A 110 25.63 -25.44 31.48
N ASN A 111 26.12 -26.57 31.99
CA ASN A 111 26.81 -26.67 33.29
C ASN A 111 26.04 -26.02 34.45
N GLY A 112 24.72 -26.21 34.51
CA GLY A 112 23.85 -25.63 35.54
C GLY A 112 23.48 -24.15 35.33
N THR A 113 24.00 -23.50 34.30
CA THR A 113 23.61 -22.13 33.91
C THR A 113 22.56 -22.16 32.80
N SER A 114 21.45 -21.47 32.99
CA SER A 114 20.45 -21.25 31.93
C SER A 114 20.85 -20.07 31.04
N ILE A 115 20.90 -20.32 29.73
CA ILE A 115 21.19 -19.33 28.70
C ILE A 115 19.97 -19.24 27.79
N LEU A 116 19.48 -18.01 27.57
CA LEU A 116 18.39 -17.73 26.65
C LEU A 116 18.97 -17.15 25.36
N TYR A 117 18.69 -17.79 24.25
CA TYR A 117 19.00 -17.29 22.92
C TYR A 117 17.74 -16.66 22.35
N PHE A 118 17.77 -15.37 22.05
CA PHE A 118 16.65 -14.63 21.47
C PHE A 118 16.97 -14.31 20.01
N SER A 119 16.24 -14.93 19.10
CA SER A 119 16.43 -14.86 17.66
C SER A 119 15.46 -13.85 17.05
N THR A 120 15.97 -12.96 16.20
CA THR A 120 15.17 -11.99 15.44
C THR A 120 15.53 -11.99 13.96
N ILE A 121 14.55 -11.70 13.10
CA ILE A 121 14.74 -11.47 11.67
C ILE A 121 14.26 -10.06 11.36
N GLU A 122 15.18 -9.23 10.88
CA GLU A 122 14.96 -7.87 10.41
C GLU A 122 15.10 -7.81 8.88
N ASP A 123 14.87 -6.64 8.27
CA ASP A 123 14.81 -6.49 6.80
C ASP A 123 16.06 -6.99 6.07
N ASP A 124 17.25 -6.69 6.63
CA ASP A 124 18.53 -6.93 5.96
C ASP A 124 19.43 -7.94 6.70
N PHE A 125 19.04 -8.38 7.90
CA PHE A 125 19.86 -9.26 8.72
C PHE A 125 19.05 -10.09 9.72
N CYS A 126 19.65 -11.19 10.15
CA CYS A 126 19.24 -11.97 11.31
C CYS A 126 20.09 -11.61 12.51
N ALA A 127 19.52 -11.67 13.70
CA ALA A 127 20.27 -11.54 14.94
C ALA A 127 19.94 -12.63 15.94
N VAL A 128 20.91 -12.95 16.79
CA VAL A 128 20.72 -13.73 18.01
C VAL A 128 21.35 -12.97 19.18
N GLU A 129 20.52 -12.64 20.15
CA GLU A 129 20.96 -12.12 21.44
C GLU A 129 21.12 -13.27 22.42
N VAL A 130 22.23 -13.28 23.15
CA VAL A 130 22.53 -14.26 24.18
C VAL A 130 22.34 -13.61 25.53
N HIS A 131 21.29 -14.03 26.23
CA HIS A 131 20.92 -13.56 27.54
C HIS A 131 21.37 -14.59 28.58
N LYS A 132 22.08 -14.12 29.61
CA LYS A 132 22.49 -14.93 30.77
C LYS A 132 22.29 -14.09 32.04
N ASP A 133 21.71 -14.70 33.06
CA ASP A 133 21.41 -14.03 34.34
C ASP A 133 20.58 -12.74 34.15
N PHE A 134 19.63 -12.78 33.20
CA PHE A 134 18.76 -11.65 32.81
C PHE A 134 19.48 -10.44 32.17
N GLU A 135 20.74 -10.61 31.75
CA GLU A 135 21.49 -9.58 31.04
C GLU A 135 21.89 -10.05 29.64
N ILE A 136 21.85 -9.12 28.68
CA ILE A 136 22.40 -9.34 27.33
C ILE A 136 23.91 -9.42 27.44
N LYS A 137 24.48 -10.59 27.15
CA LYS A 137 25.94 -10.80 27.16
C LYS A 137 26.55 -10.66 25.78
N ASN A 138 25.79 -10.97 24.74
CA ASN A 138 26.27 -10.90 23.37
C ASN A 138 25.10 -10.69 22.40
N ARG A 139 25.38 -10.08 21.25
CA ARG A 139 24.46 -9.95 20.12
C ARG A 139 25.24 -10.24 18.85
N ILE A 140 24.76 -11.20 18.08
CA ILE A 140 25.42 -11.66 16.87
C ILE A 140 24.47 -11.41 15.71
N GLU A 141 24.99 -10.73 14.68
CA GLU A 141 24.27 -10.44 13.45
C GLU A 141 24.88 -11.21 12.27
N GLY A 142 24.07 -11.44 11.24
CA GLY A 142 24.47 -12.12 10.02
C GLY A 142 23.39 -12.05 8.96
N SER A 143 23.76 -12.33 7.73
CA SER A 143 22.87 -12.30 6.55
C SER A 143 21.85 -13.43 6.52
N SER A 144 21.96 -14.44 7.39
CA SER A 144 21.02 -15.57 7.46
C SER A 144 21.00 -16.23 8.84
N PRO A 145 19.94 -16.99 9.19
CA PRO A 145 19.89 -17.76 10.43
C PRO A 145 21.10 -18.69 10.60
N ASN A 146 21.56 -19.32 9.52
CA ASN A 146 22.71 -20.21 9.54
C ASN A 146 24.00 -19.46 9.89
N GLU A 147 24.23 -18.29 9.31
CA GLU A 147 25.45 -17.51 9.57
C GLU A 147 25.53 -17.08 11.04
N VAL A 148 24.42 -16.65 11.62
CA VAL A 148 24.35 -16.22 13.02
C VAL A 148 24.61 -17.39 13.97
N TRP A 149 23.96 -18.54 13.75
CA TRP A 149 24.12 -19.71 14.63
C TRP A 149 25.47 -20.43 14.47
N GLN A 150 26.09 -20.38 13.29
CA GLN A 150 27.45 -20.90 13.10
C GLN A 150 28.45 -20.19 14.02
N LYS A 151 28.33 -18.87 14.20
CA LYS A 151 29.18 -18.07 15.12
C LYS A 151 29.02 -18.47 16.59
N LEU A 152 27.93 -19.15 16.96
CA LEU A 152 27.66 -19.65 18.32
C LEU A 152 28.15 -21.09 18.57
N ASN A 153 28.75 -21.75 17.58
CA ASN A 153 29.28 -23.12 17.66
C ASN A 153 28.26 -24.18 18.10
N ILE A 154 26.96 -23.98 17.83
CA ILE A 154 25.93 -25.02 18.04
C ILE A 154 25.75 -25.78 16.73
N GLN A 155 26.49 -26.88 16.54
CA GLN A 155 26.60 -27.55 15.25
C GLN A 155 25.59 -28.69 15.02
N LYS A 156 24.75 -29.03 16.00
CA LYS A 156 23.80 -30.17 15.89
C LYS A 156 22.64 -29.89 14.93
N TYR A 157 22.24 -28.63 14.79
CA TYR A 157 21.07 -28.21 14.02
C TYR A 157 21.43 -27.04 13.11
N THR A 158 20.67 -26.85 12.04
CA THR A 158 20.81 -25.66 11.19
C THR A 158 20.31 -24.43 11.92
N GLY A 159 20.72 -23.24 11.46
CA GLY A 159 20.19 -21.99 12.00
C GLY A 159 18.69 -21.85 11.77
N PHE A 160 18.16 -22.33 10.64
CA PHE A 160 16.70 -22.34 10.39
C PHE A 160 15.96 -23.19 11.42
N GLN A 161 16.47 -24.38 11.73
CA GLN A 161 15.92 -25.22 12.79
C GLN A 161 15.97 -24.54 14.15
N LEU A 162 17.12 -23.94 14.52
CA LEU A 162 17.29 -23.27 15.81
C LEU A 162 16.44 -22.00 15.95
N PHE A 163 16.11 -21.32 14.84
CA PHE A 163 15.10 -20.26 14.82
C PHE A 163 13.67 -20.80 14.97
N GLY A 164 13.43 -22.09 14.76
CA GLY A 164 12.10 -22.71 14.73
C GLY A 164 11.38 -22.58 13.39
N LEU A 165 12.09 -22.15 12.34
CA LEU A 165 11.49 -21.90 11.03
C LEU A 165 11.15 -23.19 10.29
N ASP A 166 11.81 -24.31 10.56
CA ASP A 166 11.52 -25.58 9.88
C ASP A 166 10.30 -26.33 10.45
N ASP A 167 9.74 -25.82 11.55
CA ASP A 167 8.57 -26.42 12.20
C ASP A 167 7.31 -26.24 11.35
N SER A 168 6.51 -27.30 11.21
CA SER A 168 5.33 -27.29 10.34
C SER A 168 4.25 -26.31 10.79
N ASP A 169 4.07 -26.15 12.10
CA ASP A 169 3.06 -25.26 12.68
C ASP A 169 3.50 -23.81 12.53
N VAL A 170 4.79 -23.53 12.81
CA VAL A 170 5.40 -22.22 12.54
C VAL A 170 5.28 -21.87 11.07
N GLN A 171 5.61 -22.79 10.16
CA GLN A 171 5.47 -22.60 8.72
C GLN A 171 4.02 -22.35 8.29
N SER A 172 3.06 -23.05 8.90
CA SER A 172 1.63 -22.83 8.66
C SER A 172 1.22 -21.42 9.09
N LEU A 173 1.65 -20.98 10.28
CA LEU A 173 1.38 -19.64 10.78
C LEU A 173 2.04 -18.57 9.93
N ILE A 174 3.30 -18.75 9.52
CA ILE A 174 4.00 -17.86 8.60
C ILE A 174 3.19 -17.71 7.31
N ARG A 175 2.70 -18.80 6.73
CA ARG A 175 1.85 -18.76 5.52
C ARG A 175 0.50 -18.06 5.76
N GLN A 176 -0.10 -18.21 6.94
CA GLN A 176 -1.35 -17.53 7.29
C GLN A 176 -1.16 -16.01 7.51
N HIS A 177 -0.02 -15.59 8.05
CA HIS A 177 0.29 -14.19 8.36
C HIS A 177 1.02 -13.46 7.22
N HIS A 178 1.55 -14.21 6.24
CA HIS A 178 2.11 -13.64 5.03
C HIS A 178 1.02 -12.90 4.25
N VAL A 179 1.25 -11.62 3.95
CA VAL A 179 0.34 -10.84 3.09
C VAL A 179 0.30 -11.56 1.74
N PRO A 180 -0.85 -12.12 1.33
CA PRO A 180 -0.90 -12.93 0.13
C PRO A 180 -0.58 -12.08 -1.09
N THR A 181 0.38 -12.50 -1.89
CA THR A 181 0.71 -11.85 -3.16
C THR A 181 0.77 -12.87 -4.28
N CYS A 182 0.55 -12.42 -5.51
CA CYS A 182 0.74 -13.23 -6.70
C CYS A 182 1.21 -12.36 -7.87
N LEU A 183 1.73 -13.02 -8.91
CA LEU A 183 2.07 -12.35 -10.17
C LEU A 183 0.90 -12.47 -11.16
N PRO A 184 0.77 -11.54 -12.13
CA PRO A 184 -0.30 -11.57 -13.14
C PRO A 184 -0.46 -12.89 -13.91
N LYS A 185 0.64 -13.63 -14.11
CA LYS A 185 0.62 -14.98 -14.71
C LYS A 185 -0.20 -16.01 -13.93
N ASN A 186 -0.43 -15.77 -12.64
CA ASN A 186 -1.14 -16.68 -11.74
C ASN A 186 -2.62 -16.30 -11.52
N TRP A 187 -3.15 -15.27 -12.20
CA TRP A 187 -4.53 -14.81 -12.00
C TRP A 187 -5.59 -15.88 -12.34
N SER A 188 -5.29 -16.85 -13.19
CA SER A 188 -6.18 -17.98 -13.48
C SER A 188 -6.28 -19.00 -12.33
N ASN A 189 -5.35 -19.00 -11.38
CA ASN A 189 -5.40 -19.88 -10.21
C ASN A 189 -6.43 -19.36 -9.21
N TYR A 190 -7.65 -19.91 -9.28
CA TYR A 190 -8.76 -19.50 -8.41
C TYR A 190 -8.43 -19.62 -6.92
N ALA A 191 -7.80 -20.70 -6.47
CA ALA A 191 -7.50 -20.91 -5.05
C ALA A 191 -6.55 -19.84 -4.50
N LEU A 192 -5.51 -19.50 -5.26
CA LEU A 192 -4.58 -18.43 -4.90
C LEU A 192 -5.27 -17.06 -4.90
N MET A 193 -6.04 -16.76 -5.95
CA MET A 193 -6.76 -15.50 -6.05
C MET A 193 -7.84 -15.36 -4.98
N LYS A 194 -8.47 -16.46 -4.57
CA LYS A 194 -9.45 -16.51 -3.49
C LYS A 194 -8.81 -16.19 -2.14
N PHE A 195 -7.58 -16.67 -1.91
CA PHE A 195 -6.81 -16.33 -0.72
C PHE A 195 -6.50 -14.82 -0.66
N LEU A 196 -6.10 -14.20 -1.78
CA LEU A 196 -5.93 -12.74 -1.86
C LEU A 196 -7.26 -12.00 -1.61
N PHE A 197 -8.36 -12.47 -2.20
CA PHE A 197 -9.68 -11.88 -2.02
C PHE A 197 -10.13 -11.93 -0.56
N ASP A 198 -9.99 -13.07 0.11
CA ASP A 198 -10.39 -13.26 1.49
C ASP A 198 -9.62 -12.32 2.44
N TYR A 199 -8.34 -12.07 2.15
CA TYR A 199 -7.49 -11.18 2.93
C TYR A 199 -7.77 -9.70 2.65
N HIS A 200 -7.78 -9.27 1.37
CA HIS A 200 -7.81 -7.85 1.02
C HIS A 200 -9.22 -7.28 0.86
N LEU A 201 -10.19 -8.05 0.35
CA LEU A 201 -11.42 -7.48 -0.22
C LEU A 201 -12.71 -7.98 0.44
N LYS A 202 -12.80 -9.25 0.85
CA LYS A 202 -14.03 -9.91 1.33
C LYS A 202 -14.83 -9.11 2.36
N ARG A 203 -14.15 -8.48 3.32
CA ARG A 203 -14.79 -7.71 4.41
C ARG A 203 -15.24 -6.30 4.02
N ARG A 204 -14.92 -5.87 2.79
CA ARG A 204 -15.00 -4.48 2.32
C ARG A 204 -15.74 -4.33 0.99
N THR A 205 -16.39 -5.40 0.49
CA THR A 205 -17.11 -5.44 -0.79
C THR A 205 -18.48 -6.11 -0.64
N LEU A 206 -19.27 -6.12 -1.72
CA LEU A 206 -20.56 -6.82 -1.80
C LEU A 206 -20.37 -8.34 -1.74
N ALA A 207 -21.30 -9.05 -1.09
CA ALA A 207 -21.18 -10.48 -0.85
C ALA A 207 -21.10 -11.33 -2.14
N ASP A 208 -21.89 -10.99 -3.17
CA ASP A 208 -22.07 -11.80 -4.38
C ASP A 208 -21.35 -11.23 -5.62
N ILE A 209 -20.28 -10.46 -5.41
CA ILE A 209 -19.54 -9.85 -6.52
C ILE A 209 -18.72 -10.87 -7.31
N ASN A 210 -18.75 -10.76 -8.65
CA ASN A 210 -17.89 -11.55 -9.53
C ASN A 210 -16.48 -10.93 -9.65
N TRP A 211 -15.80 -10.77 -8.52
CA TRP A 211 -14.49 -10.11 -8.42
C TRP A 211 -13.40 -10.77 -9.28
N HIS A 212 -13.43 -12.10 -9.44
CA HIS A 212 -12.40 -12.83 -10.17
C HIS A 212 -12.46 -12.57 -11.67
N SER A 213 -13.66 -12.28 -12.20
CA SER A 213 -13.85 -11.98 -13.62
C SER A 213 -13.06 -10.75 -14.09
N LEU A 214 -12.82 -9.77 -13.21
CA LEU A 214 -11.99 -8.61 -13.51
C LEU A 214 -10.57 -9.05 -13.89
N PHE A 215 -9.98 -9.94 -13.09
CA PHE A 215 -8.62 -10.45 -13.33
C PHE A 215 -8.56 -11.35 -14.55
N LEU A 216 -9.55 -12.22 -14.76
CA LEU A 216 -9.59 -13.11 -15.94
C LEU A 216 -9.73 -12.32 -17.25
N LYS A 217 -10.69 -11.38 -17.32
CA LYS A 217 -10.87 -10.49 -18.49
C LYS A 217 -9.60 -9.68 -18.76
N TRP A 218 -9.00 -9.15 -17.71
CA TRP A 218 -7.77 -8.38 -17.86
C TRP A 218 -6.59 -9.26 -18.28
N GLN A 219 -6.49 -10.50 -17.80
CA GLN A 219 -5.46 -11.45 -18.24
C GLN A 219 -5.54 -11.72 -19.74
N GLU A 220 -6.75 -11.97 -20.26
CA GLU A 220 -7.03 -12.23 -21.68
C GLU A 220 -6.88 -11.00 -22.57
N SER A 221 -7.01 -9.80 -22.00
CA SER A 221 -6.85 -8.56 -22.73
C SER A 221 -5.43 -8.36 -23.26
N GLN A 222 -5.34 -7.94 -24.52
CA GLN A 222 -4.10 -7.45 -25.15
C GLN A 222 -3.58 -6.17 -24.49
N THR A 223 -4.45 -5.45 -23.75
CA THR A 223 -4.06 -4.24 -23.02
C THR A 223 -3.43 -4.58 -21.67
N ASN A 224 -2.35 -3.88 -21.34
CA ASN A 224 -1.71 -4.02 -20.04
C ASN A 224 -2.29 -3.04 -19.02
N ILE A 225 -2.91 -1.97 -19.49
CA ILE A 225 -3.45 -0.88 -18.68
C ILE A 225 -4.96 -0.97 -18.64
N VAL A 226 -5.52 -0.77 -17.46
CA VAL A 226 -6.97 -0.58 -17.26
C VAL A 226 -7.21 0.67 -16.44
N GLU A 227 -8.38 1.27 -16.65
CA GLU A 227 -8.93 2.28 -15.76
C GLU A 227 -9.78 1.57 -14.68
N LEU A 228 -9.47 1.86 -13.42
CA LEU A 228 -10.00 1.13 -12.27
C LEU A 228 -11.53 1.23 -12.19
N TYR A 229 -12.09 2.44 -12.24
CA TYR A 229 -13.52 2.63 -11.99
C TYR A 229 -14.38 2.03 -13.10
N SER A 230 -13.93 2.12 -14.36
CA SER A 230 -14.56 1.49 -15.51
C SER A 230 -14.54 -0.04 -15.37
N SER A 231 -13.40 -0.61 -14.98
CA SER A 231 -13.28 -2.06 -14.75
C SER A 231 -14.15 -2.55 -13.60
N LEU A 232 -14.31 -1.73 -12.55
CA LEU A 232 -15.25 -2.03 -11.46
C LEU A 232 -16.70 -1.86 -11.94
N GLY A 233 -16.99 -0.87 -12.77
CA GLY A 233 -18.30 -0.66 -13.37
C GLY A 233 -18.83 -1.88 -14.14
N ASP A 234 -17.95 -2.71 -14.70
CA ASP A 234 -18.31 -3.95 -15.38
C ASP A 234 -18.78 -5.08 -14.43
N ILE A 235 -18.46 -5.00 -13.14
CA ILE A 235 -18.75 -6.04 -12.14
C ILE A 235 -19.64 -5.57 -10.98
N TYR A 236 -19.89 -4.26 -10.87
CA TYR A 236 -20.82 -3.66 -9.91
C TYR A 236 -22.13 -3.25 -10.59
N PRO A 237 -23.22 -3.10 -9.82
CA PRO A 237 -24.47 -2.54 -10.34
C PRO A 237 -24.29 -1.14 -10.93
N PRO A 238 -25.10 -0.74 -11.92
CA PRO A 238 -25.13 0.64 -12.41
C PRO A 238 -25.36 1.64 -11.27
N ASP A 239 -24.72 2.82 -11.37
CA ASP A 239 -24.80 3.92 -10.39
C ASP A 239 -24.29 3.61 -8.96
N TYR A 240 -23.63 2.46 -8.76
CA TYR A 240 -23.06 2.09 -7.47
C TYR A 240 -22.03 3.12 -6.97
N GLN A 241 -22.18 3.56 -5.72
CA GLN A 241 -21.30 4.53 -5.09
C GLN A 241 -20.31 3.82 -4.17
N PHE A 242 -19.04 3.82 -4.55
CA PHE A 242 -17.98 3.20 -3.75
C PHE A 242 -17.61 4.05 -2.54
N SER A 243 -17.37 3.39 -1.41
CA SER A 243 -16.74 4.06 -0.26
C SER A 243 -15.23 4.13 -0.43
N ASP A 244 -14.60 5.13 0.20
CA ASP A 244 -13.13 5.25 0.22
C ASP A 244 -12.44 3.98 0.74
N ARG A 245 -13.08 3.29 1.70
CA ARG A 245 -12.58 2.04 2.29
C ARG A 245 -12.62 0.89 1.29
N GLU A 246 -13.69 0.78 0.52
CA GLU A 246 -13.85 -0.26 -0.52
C GLU A 246 -12.86 -0.04 -1.66
N ILE A 247 -12.72 1.19 -2.15
CA ILE A 247 -11.71 1.51 -3.17
C ILE A 247 -10.30 1.24 -2.63
N SER A 248 -10.01 1.60 -1.37
CA SER A 248 -8.72 1.30 -0.76
C SER A 248 -8.44 -0.20 -0.68
N ALA A 249 -9.45 -1.02 -0.40
CA ALA A 249 -9.36 -2.47 -0.42
C ALA A 249 -9.06 -3.01 -1.83
N TRP A 250 -9.73 -2.48 -2.86
CA TRP A 250 -9.42 -2.81 -4.25
C TRP A 250 -7.99 -2.44 -4.65
N ARG A 251 -7.50 -1.26 -4.28
CA ARG A 251 -6.11 -0.86 -4.53
C ARG A 251 -5.12 -1.80 -3.85
N ALA A 252 -5.41 -2.26 -2.63
CA ALA A 252 -4.59 -3.25 -1.93
C ALA A 252 -4.59 -4.60 -2.65
N MET A 253 -5.77 -5.09 -3.05
CA MET A 253 -5.92 -6.32 -3.84
C MET A 253 -5.12 -6.26 -5.16
N LEU A 254 -5.19 -5.13 -5.87
CA LEU A 254 -4.45 -4.94 -7.13
C LEU A 254 -2.94 -4.98 -6.91
N ARG A 255 -2.41 -4.27 -5.90
CA ARG A 255 -0.98 -4.33 -5.56
C ARG A 255 -0.54 -5.74 -5.20
N ALA A 256 -1.32 -6.43 -4.36
CA ALA A 256 -1.06 -7.80 -3.97
C ALA A 256 -1.04 -8.76 -5.16
N SER A 257 -1.87 -8.52 -6.16
CA SER A 257 -1.93 -9.30 -7.40
C SER A 257 -0.83 -8.98 -8.43
N GLY A 258 0.11 -8.09 -8.07
CA GLY A 258 1.25 -7.70 -8.90
C GLY A 258 0.99 -6.52 -9.85
N CYS A 259 -0.08 -5.76 -9.65
CA CYS A 259 -0.34 -4.54 -10.41
C CYS A 259 0.35 -3.30 -9.83
N GLN A 260 0.59 -2.32 -10.70
CA GLN A 260 1.12 -1.01 -10.32
C GLN A 260 0.17 0.11 -10.75
N ASN A 261 0.06 1.16 -9.93
CA ASN A 261 -0.66 2.36 -10.29
C ASN A 261 0.28 3.27 -11.10
N ILE A 262 -0.16 3.67 -12.28
CA ILE A 262 0.59 4.51 -13.23
C ILE A 262 -0.13 5.83 -13.52
N THR A 263 -1.07 6.22 -12.67
CA THR A 263 -1.82 7.48 -12.82
C THR A 263 -0.84 8.65 -12.77
N PRO A 264 -0.72 9.46 -13.83
CA PRO A 264 0.30 10.50 -13.91
C PRO A 264 -0.07 11.79 -13.16
N TRP A 265 -1.31 11.89 -12.68
CA TRP A 265 -1.85 13.07 -11.99
C TRP A 265 -2.09 12.79 -10.51
N ALA A 266 -2.07 13.84 -9.70
CA ALA A 266 -2.44 13.72 -8.30
C ALA A 266 -3.94 13.33 -8.15
N PRO A 267 -4.35 12.64 -7.07
CA PRO A 267 -5.75 12.25 -6.86
C PRO A 267 -6.74 13.41 -6.90
N GLU A 268 -6.29 14.62 -6.57
CA GLU A 268 -7.08 15.85 -6.60
C GLU A 268 -7.30 16.38 -8.04
N GLU A 269 -6.43 15.98 -8.96
CA GLU A 269 -6.37 16.48 -10.35
C GLU A 269 -7.08 15.56 -11.35
N SER A 270 -7.19 14.26 -11.04
CA SER A 270 -7.80 13.26 -11.93
C SER A 270 -8.79 12.36 -11.20
N LYS A 271 -9.99 12.24 -11.78
CA LYS A 271 -11.02 11.28 -11.35
C LYS A 271 -10.73 9.84 -11.78
N TYR A 272 -9.78 9.65 -12.69
CA TYR A 272 -9.43 8.35 -13.25
C TYR A 272 -8.22 7.75 -12.54
N GLN A 273 -8.18 6.41 -12.41
CA GLN A 273 -7.03 5.69 -11.89
C GLN A 273 -6.57 4.60 -12.86
N LEU A 274 -5.34 4.73 -13.34
CA LEU A 274 -4.75 3.83 -14.32
C LEU A 274 -3.84 2.82 -13.63
N TRP A 275 -4.07 1.54 -13.90
CA TRP A 275 -3.33 0.43 -13.34
C TRP A 275 -2.76 -0.45 -14.43
N THR A 276 -1.52 -0.93 -14.25
CA THR A 276 -0.83 -1.83 -15.18
C THR A 276 -0.55 -3.19 -14.55
N LYS A 277 -0.66 -4.26 -15.34
CA LYS A 277 -0.23 -5.63 -15.00
C LYS A 277 1.22 -5.94 -15.38
N ASN A 278 1.99 -4.96 -15.85
CA ASN A 278 3.39 -5.16 -16.26
C ASN A 278 4.32 -4.17 -15.54
N ALA A 279 5.32 -4.68 -14.83
CA ALA A 279 6.20 -3.89 -13.97
C ALA A 279 7.53 -3.47 -14.62
N LEU A 280 7.96 -4.05 -15.76
CA LEU A 280 9.29 -3.76 -16.33
C LEU A 280 9.34 -3.78 -17.88
N HIS A 281 9.54 -2.59 -18.45
CA HIS A 281 10.48 -2.19 -19.51
C HIS A 281 10.44 -2.61 -21.00
N GLU A 282 9.57 -3.47 -21.50
CA GLU A 282 9.69 -3.83 -22.94
C GLU A 282 8.76 -3.14 -23.93
N ASN A 283 7.78 -2.34 -23.51
CA ASN A 283 6.86 -1.73 -24.47
C ASN A 283 6.28 -0.38 -24.05
N ASP A 284 7.15 0.60 -23.79
CA ASP A 284 6.76 2.01 -23.64
C ASP A 284 5.88 2.48 -24.81
N ARG A 285 6.16 2.00 -26.03
CA ARG A 285 5.34 2.29 -27.21
C ARG A 285 3.93 1.71 -27.13
N ALA A 286 3.75 0.50 -26.62
CA ALA A 286 2.42 -0.10 -26.48
C ALA A 286 1.65 0.56 -25.34
N ILE A 287 2.33 0.91 -24.23
CA ILE A 287 1.77 1.67 -23.12
C ILE A 287 1.31 3.05 -23.60
N LEU A 288 2.14 3.78 -24.33
CA LEU A 288 1.80 5.09 -24.89
C LEU A 288 0.67 4.99 -25.92
N GLN A 289 0.70 3.99 -26.82
CA GLN A 289 -0.39 3.76 -27.77
C GLN A 289 -1.71 3.45 -27.04
N GLN A 290 -1.66 2.68 -25.95
CA GLN A 290 -2.83 2.37 -25.13
C GLN A 290 -3.37 3.63 -24.44
N LEU A 291 -2.51 4.42 -23.80
CA LEU A 291 -2.89 5.69 -23.18
C LEU A 291 -3.46 6.67 -24.21
N TYR A 292 -2.94 6.69 -25.44
CA TYR A 292 -3.49 7.47 -26.55
C TYR A 292 -4.89 7.01 -26.94
N ASN A 293 -5.07 5.70 -27.17
CA ASN A 293 -6.36 5.12 -27.54
C ASN A 293 -7.44 5.32 -26.46
N LEU A 294 -7.03 5.30 -25.18
CA LEU A 294 -7.88 5.60 -24.03
C LEU A 294 -8.15 7.11 -23.87
N GLY A 295 -7.55 7.98 -24.68
CA GLY A 295 -7.75 9.43 -24.66
C GLY A 295 -6.96 10.18 -23.58
N PHE A 296 -6.05 9.51 -22.87
CA PHE A 296 -5.27 10.06 -21.76
C PHE A 296 -3.97 10.76 -22.19
N LEU A 297 -3.47 10.57 -23.42
CA LEU A 297 -2.33 11.33 -23.96
C LEU A 297 -2.71 12.67 -24.62
N ASN A 298 -3.92 13.17 -24.40
CA ASN A 298 -4.26 14.52 -24.81
C ASN A 298 -3.52 15.53 -23.92
N SER A 299 -2.81 16.48 -24.53
CA SER A 299 -2.04 17.54 -23.84
C SER A 299 -2.87 18.45 -22.93
N SER A 300 -4.20 18.28 -22.91
CA SER A 300 -5.10 18.88 -21.93
C SER A 300 -6.27 17.93 -21.68
N PRO A 301 -6.55 17.51 -20.44
CA PRO A 301 -7.72 16.69 -20.11
C PRO A 301 -9.01 17.39 -20.53
N SER A 302 -10.00 16.64 -21.00
CA SER A 302 -11.27 17.17 -21.53
C SER A 302 -12.08 18.00 -20.52
N TYR A 303 -11.87 17.79 -19.22
CA TYR A 303 -12.52 18.52 -18.12
C TYR A 303 -11.75 19.77 -17.66
N VAL A 304 -10.50 19.95 -18.09
CA VAL A 304 -9.75 21.20 -17.87
C VAL A 304 -10.02 22.09 -19.08
N PRO A 305 -10.58 23.31 -18.91
CA PRO A 305 -10.80 24.22 -20.02
C PRO A 305 -9.46 24.49 -20.70
N ASN A 306 -9.26 23.92 -21.88
CA ASN A 306 -8.05 24.16 -22.67
C ASN A 306 -8.13 25.60 -23.17
N LYS A 307 -7.61 26.53 -22.37
CA LYS A 307 -7.65 27.97 -22.63
C LYS A 307 -7.06 28.31 -24.00
N THR A 308 -6.04 27.58 -24.44
CA THR A 308 -5.45 27.71 -25.79
C THR A 308 -6.42 27.27 -26.89
N ARG A 309 -7.15 26.16 -26.70
CA ARG A 309 -8.18 25.71 -27.65
C ARG A 309 -9.35 26.69 -27.73
N ILE A 310 -9.82 27.19 -26.57
CA ILE A 310 -10.89 28.20 -26.50
C ILE A 310 -10.43 29.48 -27.20
N PHE A 311 -9.20 29.93 -26.96
CA PHE A 311 -8.59 31.05 -27.66
C PHE A 311 -8.61 30.90 -29.19
N TRP A 312 -8.12 29.77 -29.71
CA TRP A 312 -8.09 29.55 -31.16
C TRP A 312 -9.48 29.37 -31.79
N GLN A 313 -10.44 28.82 -31.04
CA GLN A 313 -11.84 28.76 -31.49
C GLN A 313 -12.46 30.15 -31.60
N CYS A 314 -12.30 31.01 -30.59
CA CYS A 314 -12.76 32.39 -30.63
C CYS A 314 -12.05 33.17 -31.76
N PHE A 315 -10.74 32.96 -31.94
CA PHE A 315 -9.96 33.57 -33.02
C PHE A 315 -10.48 33.18 -34.41
N ASN A 316 -10.71 31.88 -34.64
CA ASN A 316 -11.22 31.36 -35.91
C ASN A 316 -12.65 31.83 -36.20
N LYS A 317 -13.51 31.89 -35.17
CA LYS A 317 -14.86 32.43 -35.28
C LYS A 317 -14.82 33.92 -35.65
N ALA A 318 -14.02 34.72 -34.93
CA ALA A 318 -13.84 36.13 -35.25
C ALA A 318 -13.22 36.34 -36.64
N LEU A 319 -12.34 35.44 -37.10
CA LEU A 319 -11.80 35.46 -38.46
C LEU A 319 -12.88 35.19 -39.51
N ALA A 320 -13.77 34.23 -39.28
CA ALA A 320 -14.85 33.86 -40.20
C ALA A 320 -15.94 34.94 -40.27
N ASP A 321 -16.33 35.50 -39.13
CA ASP A 321 -17.46 36.41 -39.01
C ASP A 321 -17.10 37.85 -39.47
N ASN A 322 -15.82 38.23 -39.41
CA ASN A 322 -15.39 39.58 -39.79
C ASN A 322 -14.99 39.71 -41.27
N LYS A 323 -15.71 40.59 -41.98
CA LYS A 323 -15.39 40.95 -43.38
C LYS A 323 -14.07 41.73 -43.45
N LYS A 324 -13.34 41.56 -44.57
CA LYS A 324 -12.12 42.33 -44.84
C LYS A 324 -12.47 43.81 -45.02
N THR A 325 -11.65 44.71 -44.47
CA THR A 325 -11.75 46.14 -44.73
C THR A 325 -11.33 46.47 -46.17
N LYS A 326 -11.53 47.71 -46.61
CA LYS A 326 -11.12 48.19 -47.96
C LYS A 326 -9.63 47.96 -48.24
N ASP A 327 -8.79 47.90 -47.20
CA ASP A 327 -7.35 47.63 -47.29
C ASP A 327 -7.00 46.13 -47.16
N GLY A 328 -7.98 45.23 -47.22
CA GLY A 328 -7.79 43.78 -47.11
C GLY A 328 -7.55 43.24 -45.69
N LYS A 329 -7.53 44.11 -44.67
CA LYS A 329 -7.22 43.74 -43.27
C LYS A 329 -8.47 43.27 -42.50
N ARG A 330 -8.28 42.46 -41.45
CA ARG A 330 -9.35 42.03 -40.52
C ARG A 330 -8.99 42.41 -39.08
N ARG A 331 -9.97 42.91 -38.32
CA ARG A 331 -9.80 43.25 -36.89
C ARG A 331 -10.29 42.07 -36.05
N ILE A 332 -9.36 41.21 -35.62
CA ILE A 332 -9.67 39.97 -34.90
C ILE A 332 -9.41 40.15 -33.40
N LEU A 333 -8.26 40.73 -33.04
CA LEU A 333 -7.86 40.87 -31.64
C LEU A 333 -8.79 41.75 -30.83
N SER A 334 -9.31 42.85 -31.40
CA SER A 334 -10.28 43.72 -30.72
C SER A 334 -11.62 43.02 -30.45
N VAL A 335 -11.93 41.95 -31.17
CA VAL A 335 -13.19 41.19 -31.03
C VAL A 335 -13.08 40.18 -29.90
N ILE A 336 -11.93 39.52 -29.77
CA ILE A 336 -11.70 38.51 -28.73
C ILE A 336 -11.11 39.11 -27.44
N ALA A 337 -10.66 40.37 -27.44
CA ALA A 337 -10.00 40.99 -26.28
C ALA A 337 -10.90 41.13 -25.03
N ASN A 338 -12.22 41.05 -25.17
CA ASN A 338 -13.12 41.04 -24.02
C ASN A 338 -13.19 39.67 -23.32
N ASP A 339 -12.79 38.61 -24.02
CA ASP A 339 -12.92 37.22 -23.56
C ASP A 339 -11.60 36.66 -22.99
N PHE A 340 -10.48 37.40 -23.13
CA PHE A 340 -9.15 36.96 -22.70
C PHE A 340 -8.38 38.08 -22.01
N SER A 341 -7.65 37.74 -20.95
CA SER A 341 -6.71 38.66 -20.31
C SER A 341 -5.52 39.01 -21.21
N TYR A 342 -4.88 40.14 -20.95
CA TYR A 342 -3.68 40.56 -21.68
C TYR A 342 -2.56 39.51 -21.65
N SER A 343 -2.35 38.85 -20.50
CA SER A 343 -1.39 37.76 -20.38
C SER A 343 -1.75 36.56 -21.25
N GLU A 344 -3.03 36.19 -21.35
CA GLU A 344 -3.48 35.08 -22.19
C GLU A 344 -3.31 35.39 -23.67
N LEU A 345 -3.59 36.63 -24.11
CA LEU A 345 -3.32 37.08 -25.48
C LEU A 345 -1.83 37.02 -25.82
N LYS A 346 -0.98 37.52 -24.91
CA LYS A 346 0.47 37.56 -25.11
C LYS A 346 1.07 36.14 -25.24
N THR A 347 0.68 35.24 -24.34
CA THR A 347 1.17 33.86 -24.32
C THR A 347 0.74 33.09 -25.56
N ASN A 348 -0.53 33.19 -25.99
CA ASN A 348 -1.02 32.41 -27.13
C ASN A 348 -0.55 32.95 -28.50
N LEU A 349 -0.23 34.24 -28.62
CA LEU A 349 0.25 34.84 -29.86
C LEU A 349 1.78 34.78 -30.04
N GLY A 350 2.53 34.37 -29.01
CA GLY A 350 3.99 34.32 -29.05
C GLY A 350 4.67 35.68 -29.20
N ALA A 351 3.97 36.79 -28.89
CA ALA A 351 4.46 38.14 -29.11
C ALA A 351 5.26 38.66 -27.89
N SER A 352 6.51 39.06 -28.10
CA SER A 352 7.36 39.66 -27.06
C SER A 352 6.85 41.04 -26.62
N THR A 353 6.14 41.78 -27.49
CA THR A 353 5.53 43.07 -27.19
C THR A 353 4.28 43.33 -28.06
N ILE A 354 3.14 43.66 -27.44
CA ILE A 354 1.92 44.10 -28.14
C ILE A 354 1.78 45.60 -27.86
N TRP A 355 1.97 46.45 -28.88
CA TRP A 355 1.77 47.90 -28.74
C TRP A 355 0.27 48.24 -28.81
N VAL A 356 -0.27 48.73 -27.70
CA VAL A 356 -1.63 49.30 -27.63
C VAL A 356 -1.49 50.81 -27.72
N MET A 357 -1.89 51.39 -28.86
CA MET A 357 -1.99 52.86 -28.98
C MET A 357 -3.39 53.30 -28.52
N PRO A 358 -3.52 54.21 -27.55
CA PRO A 358 -4.81 54.80 -27.24
C PRO A 358 -5.21 55.76 -28.37
N ARG A 359 -6.47 55.67 -28.82
CA ARG A 359 -7.11 56.83 -29.44
C ARG A 359 -7.97 57.51 -28.39
N GLU A 360 -7.87 58.83 -28.34
CA GLU A 360 -8.95 59.65 -27.82
C GLU A 360 -10.24 59.28 -28.58
N ASN A 361 -11.19 58.73 -27.82
CA ASN A 361 -12.50 58.25 -28.22
C ASN A 361 -12.56 57.01 -29.14
N GLN A 362 -12.79 55.87 -28.45
CA GLN A 362 -13.28 54.55 -28.87
C GLN A 362 -12.34 53.60 -29.66
N THR A 363 -12.10 52.46 -29.01
CA THR A 363 -11.53 51.18 -29.48
C THR A 363 -10.09 51.19 -30.03
N SER A 364 -9.18 50.68 -29.21
CA SER A 364 -7.76 50.45 -29.48
C SER A 364 -7.55 49.52 -30.68
N ILE A 365 -6.70 49.93 -31.62
CA ILE A 365 -6.23 49.10 -32.74
C ILE A 365 -4.85 48.56 -32.37
N ILE A 366 -4.67 47.24 -32.43
CA ILE A 366 -3.35 46.59 -32.35
C ILE A 366 -2.83 46.46 -33.79
N ASN A 367 -1.73 47.15 -34.11
CA ASN A 367 -1.01 46.98 -35.37
C ASN A 367 0.21 46.07 -35.13
N LEU A 368 0.26 44.93 -35.82
CA LEU A 368 1.45 44.10 -35.91
C LEU A 368 2.34 44.65 -37.03
N TYR A 369 3.31 45.49 -36.69
CA TYR A 369 4.46 45.74 -37.56
C TYR A 369 5.52 44.67 -37.29
N ASP A 370 6.05 44.12 -38.38
CA ASP A 370 7.08 43.09 -38.51
C ASP A 370 6.75 41.67 -38.04
N LEU A 371 6.07 40.93 -38.94
CA LEU A 371 6.09 39.47 -39.00
C LEU A 371 6.82 38.96 -40.27
N SER A 372 7.87 39.64 -40.72
CA SER A 372 8.71 39.18 -41.83
C SER A 372 9.98 38.43 -41.40
N LEU A 373 10.26 38.25 -40.09
CA LEU A 373 11.57 37.71 -39.68
C LEU A 373 11.60 36.68 -38.54
N VAL A 374 10.47 36.18 -38.03
CA VAL A 374 10.48 35.17 -36.94
C VAL A 374 9.57 33.97 -37.23
N PHE A 375 9.63 33.44 -38.45
CA PHE A 375 8.96 32.18 -38.81
C PHE A 375 9.89 31.05 -39.26
N PHE A 376 11.20 31.19 -39.05
CA PHE A 376 12.11 30.07 -39.16
C PHE A 376 12.61 29.73 -37.76
N TRP A 377 12.57 28.44 -37.42
CA TRP A 377 13.02 27.83 -36.15
C TRP A 377 12.00 27.82 -35.02
N HIS A 378 10.97 26.97 -35.13
CA HIS A 378 10.61 25.95 -34.10
C HIS A 378 9.23 25.31 -34.38
N HIS A 379 9.13 24.40 -35.36
CA HIS A 379 8.40 23.12 -35.23
C HIS A 379 8.45 22.28 -36.53
N PRO A 380 8.70 20.96 -36.51
CA PRO A 380 8.95 20.16 -37.74
C PRO A 380 7.71 19.50 -38.39
N PHE A 381 6.46 19.84 -38.04
CA PHE A 381 5.31 18.98 -38.37
C PHE A 381 4.32 19.49 -39.43
N ILE A 382 4.58 20.63 -40.09
CA ILE A 382 3.71 21.14 -41.16
C ILE A 382 4.54 21.48 -42.40
N SER A 383 5.15 20.47 -43.01
CA SER A 383 5.89 20.61 -44.28
C SER A 383 5.30 19.76 -45.41
N LEU A 384 4.32 18.88 -45.16
CA LEU A 384 4.01 17.81 -46.11
C LEU A 384 2.63 17.87 -46.80
N LEU A 385 1.97 19.03 -46.95
CA LEU A 385 0.62 19.04 -47.54
C LEU A 385 0.27 20.11 -48.57
N MET A 386 1.17 20.95 -49.06
CA MET A 386 0.86 21.75 -50.27
C MET A 386 2.09 21.98 -51.15
N SER A 387 2.45 20.95 -51.93
CA SER A 387 3.16 21.14 -53.21
C SER A 387 2.45 20.36 -54.31
N ARG A 388 1.43 20.97 -54.92
CA ARG A 388 1.07 20.71 -56.32
C ARG A 388 0.79 22.04 -57.00
N SER A 389 1.40 22.17 -58.18
CA SER A 389 1.78 23.38 -58.90
C SER A 389 0.64 24.29 -59.36
N PRO A 390 0.94 25.58 -59.63
CA PRO A 390 0.05 26.51 -60.31
C PRO A 390 0.03 26.28 -61.83
N ILE A 391 -1.07 26.70 -62.46
CA ILE A 391 -1.13 27.05 -63.89
C ILE A 391 -0.36 28.36 -64.10
#